data_AF-A0A662KRZ8-F1
#
_entry.id   AF-A0A662KRZ8-F1
#
_cell.length_a   1.000
_cell.length_b   1.000
_cell.length_c   1.000
_cell.angle_alpha   90.00
_cell.angle_beta   90.00
_cell.angle_gamma   90.00
#
_symmetry.space_group_name_H-M   'P 1'
#
loop_
_entity.id
_entity.type
_entity.pdbx_description
1 polymer ?
#
loop_
_entity_poly.entity_id
_entity_poly.type
_entity_poly.pdbx_seq_one_letter_code
_entity_poly.pdbx_strand_id
1 'polypeptide(L)'
;PLVQSRVKINAIKRVVVKQSKTLEGTYYLLSRFMEDEKMQRKFLLPIALVLFVWGISALFGSPAWGFSTVLIVLGSYLLIRVFHLEGAITAVGKEIYAGLRSGKISLFSNLLAIFIVIGAILSAYNVLSSKAMEMPEYVIKFIDEVLWWLVTAVFISAAGRFIDVYFREKKVLWSYTLLPFSLVAFGLILSASIDILLKILHNAEPLSYILNILFLTKLIGGVLIAFIGMVLHHILEDIYGEKAQKG
;
A
#
# COMPACT_ATOMS: atom_id res chain seq x y z
N PRO A 1 -26.70 -39.03 48.37
CA PRO A 1 -28.15 -39.33 48.55
C PRO A 1 -28.42 -40.65 49.29
N LEU A 2 -27.77 -41.76 48.92
CA LEU A 2 -28.03 -43.07 49.55
C LEU A 2 -27.63 -43.16 51.03
N VAL A 3 -26.49 -42.56 51.43
CA VAL A 3 -25.99 -42.63 52.83
C VAL A 3 -26.76 -41.70 53.79
N GLN A 4 -27.22 -40.53 53.32
CA GLN A 4 -28.05 -39.60 54.10
C GLN A 4 -29.41 -40.18 54.52
N SER A 5 -29.89 -41.22 53.82
CA SER A 5 -31.18 -41.85 54.13
C SER A 5 -31.13 -42.74 55.37
N ARG A 6 -29.94 -43.22 55.77
CA ARG A 6 -29.78 -44.16 56.89
C ARG A 6 -29.16 -43.52 58.13
N VAL A 7 -28.52 -42.35 58.01
CA VAL A 7 -27.86 -41.65 59.14
C VAL A 7 -28.01 -40.14 58.98
N LYS A 8 -28.40 -39.44 60.06
CA LYS A 8 -28.47 -37.97 60.11
C LYS A 8 -27.06 -37.38 59.96
N ILE A 9 -26.82 -36.68 58.87
CA ILE A 9 -25.55 -35.99 58.59
C ILE A 9 -25.68 -34.52 58.99
N ASN A 10 -24.93 -34.07 59.99
CA ASN A 10 -24.97 -32.68 60.47
C ASN A 10 -24.12 -31.71 59.63
N ALA A 11 -23.04 -32.16 58.98
CA ALA A 11 -22.22 -31.33 58.11
C ALA A 11 -21.47 -32.14 57.06
N ILE A 12 -21.31 -31.59 55.86
CA ILE A 12 -20.51 -32.17 54.78
C ILE A 12 -19.23 -31.35 54.63
N LYS A 13 -18.09 -31.87 55.07
CA LYS A 13 -16.78 -31.27 54.78
C LYS A 13 -16.22 -31.88 53.49
N ARG A 14 -16.36 -31.17 52.37
CA ARG A 14 -15.71 -31.58 51.12
C ARG A 14 -14.23 -31.25 51.19
N VAL A 15 -13.39 -32.29 51.20
CA VAL A 15 -11.95 -32.15 51.00
C VAL A 15 -11.68 -32.39 49.52
N VAL A 16 -11.43 -31.32 48.76
CA VAL A 16 -11.02 -31.43 47.36
C VAL A 16 -9.52 -31.68 47.33
N VAL A 17 -9.13 -32.93 47.12
CA VAL A 17 -7.72 -33.30 46.98
C VAL A 17 -7.28 -32.93 45.57
N LYS A 18 -6.42 -31.92 45.44
CA LYS A 18 -5.82 -31.54 44.16
C LYS A 18 -4.64 -32.49 43.91
N GLN A 19 -4.90 -33.63 43.28
CA GLN A 19 -3.84 -34.50 42.77
C GLN A 19 -2.95 -33.68 41.83
N SER A 20 -1.62 -33.77 42.01
CA SER A 20 -0.69 -33.15 41.07
C SER A 20 -0.97 -33.73 39.68
N LYS A 21 -1.03 -32.87 38.66
CA LYS A 21 -1.26 -33.34 37.28
C LYS A 21 -0.17 -34.35 36.94
N THR A 22 -0.56 -35.58 36.61
CA THR A 22 0.34 -36.61 36.09
C THR A 22 0.92 -36.15 34.74
N LEU A 23 2.10 -36.63 34.37
CA LEU A 23 2.74 -36.36 33.06
C LEU A 23 1.78 -36.61 31.87
N GLU A 24 0.88 -37.57 32.05
CA GLU A 24 -0.20 -37.92 31.13
C GLU A 24 -1.17 -36.78 30.86
N GLY A 25 -1.48 -35.97 31.88
CA GLY A 25 -2.29 -34.77 31.74
C GLY A 25 -1.59 -33.66 30.96
N THR A 26 -0.27 -33.55 31.07
CA THR A 26 0.55 -32.63 30.25
C THR A 26 0.65 -33.12 28.81
N TYR A 27 0.82 -34.44 28.60
CA TYR A 27 0.79 -35.05 27.26
C TYR A 27 -0.53 -34.80 26.55
N TYR A 28 -1.65 -35.02 27.23
CA TYR A 28 -2.99 -34.78 26.66
C TYR A 28 -3.24 -33.30 26.37
N LEU A 29 -2.71 -32.39 27.18
CA LEU A 29 -2.75 -30.96 26.89
C LEU A 29 -1.95 -30.63 25.63
N LEU A 30 -0.71 -31.12 25.50
CA LEU A 30 0.11 -30.91 24.31
C LEU A 30 -0.52 -31.51 23.05
N SER A 31 -1.02 -32.74 23.10
CA SER A 31 -1.67 -33.37 21.95
C SER A 31 -2.91 -32.59 21.52
N ARG A 32 -3.75 -32.19 22.48
CA ARG A 32 -4.96 -31.40 22.20
C ARG A 32 -4.64 -29.99 21.70
N PHE A 33 -3.56 -29.37 22.17
CA PHE A 33 -3.06 -28.10 21.63
C PHE A 33 -2.58 -28.24 20.18
N MET A 34 -1.94 -29.36 19.86
CA MET A 34 -1.50 -29.68 18.51
C MET A 34 -2.65 -30.11 17.60
N GLU A 35 -3.80 -30.52 18.12
CA GLU A 35 -5.00 -30.83 17.32
C GLU A 35 -5.86 -29.58 17.04
N ASP A 36 -5.76 -28.53 17.86
CA ASP A 36 -6.55 -27.30 17.69
C ASP A 36 -5.93 -26.39 16.62
N GLU A 37 -6.58 -26.30 15.45
CA GLU A 37 -6.18 -25.45 14.32
C GLU A 37 -5.94 -23.99 14.71
N LYS A 38 -6.73 -23.43 15.65
CA LYS A 38 -6.55 -22.03 16.07
C LYS A 38 -5.24 -21.85 16.84
N MET A 39 -4.90 -22.84 17.65
CA MET A 39 -3.67 -22.83 18.44
C MET A 39 -2.46 -23.11 17.55
N GLN A 40 -2.57 -24.09 16.65
CA GLN A 40 -1.57 -24.32 15.61
C GLN A 40 -1.26 -23.04 14.83
N ARG A 41 -2.29 -22.35 14.32
CA ARG A 41 -2.09 -21.12 13.53
C ARG A 41 -1.46 -20.00 14.33
N LYS A 42 -1.70 -19.92 15.65
CA LYS A 42 -1.14 -18.85 16.49
C LYS A 42 0.33 -19.10 16.85
N PHE A 43 0.70 -20.36 17.10
CA PHE A 43 2.03 -20.72 17.60
C PHE A 43 2.94 -21.35 16.54
N LEU A 44 2.43 -22.26 15.71
CA LEU A 44 3.22 -22.93 14.68
C LEU A 44 3.46 -22.03 13.47
N LEU A 45 2.53 -21.13 13.12
CA LEU A 45 2.69 -20.28 11.93
C LEU A 45 3.92 -19.35 12.01
N PRO A 46 4.18 -18.60 13.11
CA PRO A 46 5.40 -17.81 13.23
C PRO A 46 6.67 -18.66 13.12
N ILE A 47 6.68 -19.84 13.76
CA ILE A 47 7.82 -20.76 13.71
C ILE A 47 8.03 -21.27 12.28
N ALA A 48 6.95 -21.68 11.61
CA ALA A 48 6.97 -22.13 10.23
C ALA A 48 7.47 -21.03 9.29
N LEU A 49 7.05 -19.78 9.46
CA LEU A 49 7.53 -18.63 8.68
C LEU A 49 9.04 -18.44 8.84
N VAL A 50 9.56 -18.51 10.08
CA VAL A 50 11.01 -18.40 10.34
C VAL A 50 11.77 -19.49 9.61
N LEU A 51 11.38 -20.76 9.81
CA LEU A 51 12.06 -21.91 9.22
C LEU A 51 12.00 -21.87 7.69
N PHE A 52 10.85 -21.49 7.13
CA PHE A 52 10.63 -21.39 5.69
C PHE A 52 11.51 -20.32 5.05
N VAL A 53 11.49 -19.10 5.60
CA VAL A 53 12.28 -17.96 5.09
C VAL A 53 13.78 -18.25 5.22
N TRP A 54 14.20 -18.82 6.36
CA TRP A 54 15.59 -19.20 6.58
C TRP A 54 16.04 -20.27 5.59
N GLY A 55 15.24 -21.33 5.41
CA GLY A 55 15.52 -22.41 4.48
C GLY A 55 15.67 -21.91 3.04
N ILE A 56 14.76 -21.05 2.57
CA ILE A 56 14.86 -20.42 1.25
C ILE A 56 16.13 -19.58 1.14
N SER A 57 16.42 -18.73 2.14
CA SER A 57 17.60 -17.87 2.10
C SER A 57 18.91 -18.67 2.04
N ALA A 58 18.94 -19.83 2.70
CA ALA A 58 20.07 -20.76 2.62
C ALA A 58 20.22 -21.38 1.22
N LEU A 59 19.12 -21.73 0.54
CA LEU A 59 19.16 -22.26 -0.83
C LEU A 59 19.72 -21.25 -1.84
N PHE A 60 19.42 -19.97 -1.67
CA PHE A 60 19.93 -18.89 -2.54
C PHE A 60 21.35 -18.42 -2.15
N GLY A 61 22.03 -19.12 -1.24
CA GLY A 61 23.46 -18.90 -0.96
C GLY A 61 23.77 -17.63 -0.18
N SER A 62 22.78 -16.99 0.46
CA SER A 62 23.00 -15.76 1.22
C SER A 62 22.39 -15.82 2.62
N PRO A 63 23.01 -16.56 3.57
CA PRO A 63 22.49 -16.69 4.94
C PRO A 63 22.33 -15.37 5.68
N ALA A 64 23.17 -14.36 5.36
CA ALA A 64 23.09 -13.03 5.95
C ALA A 64 21.76 -12.32 5.64
N TRP A 65 21.16 -12.59 4.48
CA TRP A 65 19.85 -12.05 4.10
C TRP A 65 18.71 -12.75 4.86
N GLY A 66 18.95 -13.99 5.32
CA GLY A 66 17.97 -14.79 6.04
C GLY A 66 17.48 -14.11 7.31
N PHE A 67 18.38 -13.56 8.13
CA PHE A 67 17.99 -12.90 9.38
C PHE A 67 17.12 -11.66 9.15
N SER A 68 17.54 -10.76 8.26
CA SER A 68 16.78 -9.55 7.92
C SER A 68 15.42 -9.88 7.31
N THR A 69 15.35 -10.89 6.44
CA THR A 69 14.10 -11.32 5.82
C THR A 69 13.16 -11.95 6.85
N VAL A 70 13.69 -12.75 7.78
CA VAL A 70 12.90 -13.31 8.89
C VAL A 70 12.27 -12.20 9.73
N LEU A 71 13.03 -11.16 10.09
CA LEU A 71 12.51 -10.01 10.84
C LEU A 71 11.40 -9.27 10.08
N ILE A 72 11.57 -9.05 8.78
CA ILE A 72 10.57 -8.40 7.93
C ILE A 72 9.28 -9.22 7.86
N VAL A 73 9.40 -10.54 7.63
CA VAL A 73 8.24 -11.43 7.50
C VAL A 73 7.49 -11.55 8.83
N LEU A 74 8.20 -11.74 9.95
CA LEU A 74 7.61 -11.78 11.28
C LEU A 74 6.96 -10.43 11.66
N GLY A 75 7.68 -9.33 11.45
CA GLY A 75 7.17 -7.98 11.73
C GLY A 75 5.88 -7.70 10.94
N SER A 76 5.88 -8.01 9.65
CA SER A 76 4.71 -7.88 8.78
C SER A 76 3.55 -8.76 9.26
N TYR A 77 3.82 -10.03 9.60
CA TYR A 77 2.81 -10.94 10.15
C TYR A 77 2.17 -10.39 11.43
N LEU A 78 2.99 -9.88 12.35
CA LEU A 78 2.51 -9.30 13.60
C LEU A 78 1.67 -8.04 13.35
N LEU A 79 2.11 -7.14 12.46
CA LEU A 79 1.34 -5.94 12.11
C LEU A 79 -0.03 -6.30 11.55
N ILE A 80 -0.08 -7.23 10.59
CA ILE A 80 -1.34 -7.72 10.02
C ILE A 80 -2.28 -8.22 11.12
N ARG A 81 -1.73 -8.97 12.08
CA ARG A 81 -2.50 -9.58 13.15
C ARG A 81 -2.98 -8.57 14.19
N VAL A 82 -2.15 -7.61 14.58
CA VAL A 82 -2.48 -6.58 15.58
C VAL A 82 -3.53 -5.61 15.03
N PHE A 83 -3.37 -5.18 13.77
CA PHE A 83 -4.30 -4.27 13.11
C PHE A 83 -5.53 -4.97 12.51
N HIS A 84 -5.65 -6.29 12.65
CA HIS A 84 -6.76 -7.09 12.10
C HIS A 84 -6.97 -6.87 10.59
N LEU A 85 -5.86 -6.77 9.85
CA LEU A 85 -5.85 -6.45 8.42
C LEU A 85 -6.26 -7.64 7.53
N GLU A 86 -6.57 -8.80 8.11
CA GLU A 86 -6.92 -9.99 7.33
C GLU A 86 -8.16 -9.75 6.45
N GLY A 87 -9.12 -8.98 6.96
CA GLY A 87 -10.32 -8.58 6.20
C GLY A 87 -9.98 -7.69 5.00
N ALA A 88 -9.10 -6.69 5.19
CA ALA A 88 -8.68 -5.79 4.12
C ALA A 88 -7.91 -6.54 3.02
N ILE A 89 -6.96 -7.40 3.41
CA ILE A 89 -6.17 -8.21 2.47
C ILE A 89 -7.07 -9.15 1.66
N THR A 90 -8.04 -9.80 2.32
CA THR A 90 -8.98 -10.69 1.62
C THR A 90 -9.94 -9.94 0.70
N ALA A 91 -10.37 -8.72 1.07
CA ALA A 91 -11.18 -7.86 0.21
C ALA A 91 -10.40 -7.46 -1.05
N VAL A 92 -9.16 -7.00 -0.90
CA VAL A 92 -8.27 -6.66 -2.02
C VAL A 92 -8.05 -7.87 -2.92
N GLY A 93 -7.79 -9.06 -2.36
CA GLY A 93 -7.63 -10.29 -3.13
C GLY A 93 -8.88 -10.67 -3.92
N LYS A 94 -10.07 -10.52 -3.33
CA LYS A 94 -11.35 -10.75 -4.02
C LYS A 94 -11.57 -9.75 -5.15
N GLU A 95 -11.22 -8.49 -4.95
CA GLU A 95 -11.33 -7.46 -5.98
C GLU A 95 -10.39 -7.73 -7.16
N ILE A 96 -9.14 -8.13 -6.88
CA ILE A 96 -8.18 -8.56 -7.89
C ILE A 96 -8.72 -9.77 -8.67
N TYR A 97 -9.21 -10.81 -7.98
CA TYR A 97 -9.75 -12.00 -8.63
C TYR A 97 -10.99 -11.68 -9.48
N ALA A 98 -11.91 -10.86 -8.95
CA ALA A 98 -13.08 -10.40 -9.68
C ALA A 98 -12.70 -9.55 -10.89
N GLY A 99 -11.70 -8.67 -10.76
CA GLY A 99 -11.17 -7.83 -11.83
C GLY A 99 -10.51 -8.65 -12.95
N LEU A 100 -9.71 -9.66 -12.59
CA LEU A 100 -9.11 -10.60 -13.55
C LEU A 100 -10.18 -11.37 -14.32
N ARG A 101 -11.19 -11.90 -13.61
CA ARG A 101 -12.29 -12.66 -14.24
C ARG A 101 -13.19 -11.80 -15.12
N SER A 102 -13.35 -10.52 -14.77
CA SER A 102 -14.16 -9.57 -15.54
C SER A 102 -13.38 -8.83 -16.63
N GLY A 103 -12.07 -9.09 -16.78
CA GLY A 103 -11.23 -8.46 -17.78
C GLY A 103 -11.07 -6.95 -17.60
N LYS A 104 -11.12 -6.45 -16.34
CA LYS A 104 -10.98 -5.02 -16.04
C LYS A 104 -9.61 -4.49 -16.45
N ILE A 105 -9.57 -3.50 -17.33
CA ILE A 105 -8.36 -2.83 -17.80
C ILE A 105 -7.73 -2.03 -16.66
N SER A 106 -8.52 -1.49 -15.72
CA SER A 106 -8.01 -0.78 -14.54
C SER A 106 -7.11 -1.63 -13.65
N LEU A 107 -7.29 -2.96 -13.62
CA LEU A 107 -6.43 -3.84 -12.83
C LEU A 107 -5.02 -3.87 -13.42
N PHE A 108 -4.92 -4.09 -14.73
CA PHE A 108 -3.63 -4.11 -15.44
C PHE A 108 -2.95 -2.74 -15.42
N SER A 109 -3.71 -1.66 -15.59
CA SER A 109 -3.15 -0.30 -15.52
C SER A 109 -2.64 0.05 -14.12
N ASN A 110 -3.33 -0.38 -13.06
CA ASN A 110 -2.87 -0.19 -11.69
C ASN A 110 -1.60 -1.00 -11.39
N LEU A 111 -1.52 -2.25 -11.86
CA LEU A 111 -0.30 -3.05 -11.75
C LEU A 111 0.87 -2.36 -12.48
N LEU A 112 0.65 -1.90 -13.71
CA LEU A 112 1.66 -1.17 -14.47
C LEU A 112 2.10 0.11 -13.75
N ALA A 113 1.15 0.87 -13.20
CA ALA A 113 1.46 2.07 -12.41
C ALA A 113 2.36 1.74 -11.20
N ILE A 114 2.07 0.66 -10.46
CA ILE A 114 2.91 0.20 -9.34
C ILE A 114 4.33 -0.12 -9.81
N PHE A 115 4.48 -0.86 -10.92
CA PHE A 115 5.80 -1.16 -11.48
C PHE A 115 6.56 0.08 -11.91
N ILE A 116 5.89 1.09 -12.47
CA ILE A 116 6.51 2.37 -12.82
C ILE A 116 7.01 3.09 -11.58
N VAL A 117 6.23 3.13 -10.48
CA VAL A 117 6.68 3.77 -9.23
C VAL A 117 7.88 3.05 -8.63
N ILE A 118 7.86 1.71 -8.57
CA ILE A 118 8.99 0.92 -8.06
C ILE A 118 10.22 1.14 -8.95
N GLY A 119 10.05 1.08 -10.27
CA GLY A 119 11.12 1.34 -11.23
C GLY A 119 11.72 2.74 -11.08
N ALA A 120 10.89 3.76 -10.86
CA ALA A 120 11.31 5.13 -10.63
C ALA A 120 12.13 5.28 -9.35
N ILE A 121 11.67 4.67 -8.25
CA ILE A 121 12.39 4.68 -6.96
C ILE A 121 13.77 4.02 -7.10
N LEU A 122 13.83 2.84 -7.75
CA LEU A 122 15.08 2.13 -7.97
C LEU A 122 16.01 2.90 -8.92
N SER A 123 15.45 3.51 -9.97
CA SER A 123 16.19 4.36 -10.91
C SER A 123 16.78 5.57 -10.20
N ALA A 124 15.98 6.30 -9.42
CA ALA A 124 16.44 7.46 -8.67
C ALA A 124 17.52 7.08 -7.65
N TYR A 125 17.35 5.97 -6.94
CA TYR A 125 18.38 5.45 -6.04
C TYR A 125 19.68 5.16 -6.78
N ASN A 126 19.62 4.48 -7.93
CA ASN A 126 20.81 4.18 -8.73
C ASN A 126 21.51 5.45 -9.24
N VAL A 127 20.76 6.44 -9.72
CA VAL A 127 21.31 7.71 -10.25
C VAL A 127 21.95 8.57 -9.15
N LEU A 128 21.39 8.57 -7.93
CA LEU A 128 21.86 9.41 -6.84
C LEU A 128 22.89 8.72 -5.94
N SER A 129 22.87 7.39 -5.82
CA SER A 129 23.76 6.64 -4.90
C SER A 129 25.25 6.85 -5.16
N SER A 130 25.64 7.17 -6.39
CA SER A 130 27.03 7.43 -6.76
C SER A 130 27.49 8.88 -6.54
N LYS A 131 26.59 9.78 -6.12
CA LYS A 131 26.88 11.21 -5.95
C LYS A 131 27.08 11.54 -4.48
N ALA A 132 28.21 12.17 -4.14
CA ALA A 132 28.44 12.69 -2.80
C ALA A 132 27.58 13.95 -2.60
N MET A 133 26.47 13.81 -1.88
CA MET A 133 25.52 14.88 -1.58
C MET A 133 25.20 14.89 -0.09
N GLU A 134 24.91 16.07 0.45
CA GLU A 134 24.34 16.17 1.80
C GLU A 134 22.91 15.62 1.84
N MET A 135 22.48 15.12 3.00
CA MET A 135 21.16 14.49 3.16
C MET A 135 19.97 15.36 2.69
N PRO A 136 19.91 16.68 2.98
CA PRO A 136 18.82 17.52 2.48
C PRO A 136 18.78 17.60 0.95
N GLU A 137 19.96 17.74 0.31
CA GLU A 137 20.05 17.81 -1.15
C GLU A 137 19.66 16.47 -1.79
N TYR A 138 20.11 15.35 -1.20
CA TYR A 138 19.78 14.02 -1.67
C TYR A 138 18.27 13.78 -1.69
N VAL A 139 17.56 14.14 -0.61
CA VAL A 139 16.10 13.94 -0.52
C VAL A 139 15.36 14.77 -1.57
N ILE A 140 15.72 16.04 -1.73
CA ILE A 140 15.03 16.91 -2.69
C ILE A 140 15.29 16.45 -4.14
N LYS A 141 16.53 16.10 -4.49
CA LYS A 141 16.85 15.53 -5.82
C LYS A 141 16.19 14.17 -6.05
N PHE A 142 16.05 13.37 -5.02
CA PHE A 142 15.34 12.09 -5.12
C PHE A 142 13.88 12.31 -5.49
N ILE A 143 13.21 13.28 -4.85
CA ILE A 143 11.83 13.63 -5.18
C ILE A 143 11.73 14.18 -6.62
N ASP A 144 12.68 15.03 -7.04
CA ASP A 144 12.73 15.57 -8.41
C ASP A 144 12.77 14.45 -9.46
N GLU A 145 13.67 13.49 -9.27
CA GLU A 145 13.87 12.37 -10.19
C GLU A 145 12.63 11.46 -10.30
N VAL A 146 11.87 11.31 -9.20
CA VAL A 146 10.70 10.41 -9.14
C VAL A 146 9.40 11.09 -9.58
N LEU A 147 9.32 12.43 -9.54
CA LEU A 147 8.09 13.20 -9.72
C LEU A 147 7.36 12.88 -11.01
N TRP A 148 8.02 12.96 -12.16
CA TRP A 148 7.35 12.77 -13.46
C TRP A 148 6.93 11.32 -13.69
N TRP A 149 7.65 10.37 -13.11
CA TRP A 149 7.25 8.96 -13.11
C TRP A 149 6.02 8.72 -12.25
N LEU A 150 5.90 9.39 -11.10
CA LEU A 150 4.68 9.35 -10.28
C LEU A 150 3.48 9.93 -11.03
N VAL A 151 3.64 11.09 -11.67
CA VAL A 151 2.58 11.70 -12.49
C VAL A 151 2.12 10.73 -13.58
N THR A 152 3.07 10.07 -14.26
CA THR A 152 2.80 9.07 -15.30
C THR A 152 2.08 7.84 -14.75
N ALA A 153 2.49 7.34 -13.58
CA ALA A 153 1.85 6.19 -12.93
C ALA A 153 0.39 6.50 -12.56
N VAL A 154 0.13 7.68 -11.99
CA VAL A 154 -1.23 8.13 -11.67
C VAL A 154 -2.06 8.28 -12.95
N PHE A 155 -1.47 8.84 -14.01
CA PHE A 155 -2.12 8.97 -15.30
C PHE A 155 -2.55 7.61 -15.89
N ILE A 156 -1.65 6.63 -15.89
CA ILE A 156 -1.95 5.27 -16.38
C ILE A 156 -3.05 4.61 -15.55
N SER A 157 -2.97 4.71 -14.21
CA SER A 157 -4.02 4.22 -13.31
C SER A 157 -5.39 4.85 -13.60
N ALA A 158 -5.42 6.17 -13.79
CA ALA A 158 -6.64 6.91 -14.11
C ALA A 158 -7.19 6.53 -15.50
N ALA A 159 -6.31 6.38 -16.49
CA ALA A 159 -6.69 5.99 -17.86
C ALA A 159 -7.35 4.60 -17.89
N GLY A 160 -6.79 3.61 -17.20
CA GLY A 160 -7.41 2.28 -17.15
C GLY A 160 -8.77 2.27 -16.46
N ARG A 161 -8.95 3.10 -15.42
CA ARG A 161 -10.28 3.30 -14.81
C ARG A 161 -11.26 3.97 -15.77
N PHE A 162 -10.82 5.00 -16.48
CA PHE A 162 -11.64 5.68 -17.49
C PHE A 162 -12.12 4.70 -18.57
N ILE A 163 -11.21 3.86 -19.08
CA ILE A 163 -11.55 2.85 -20.08
C ILE A 163 -12.60 1.88 -19.53
N ASP A 164 -12.40 1.36 -18.31
CA ASP A 164 -13.38 0.44 -17.71
C ASP A 164 -14.77 1.05 -17.59
N VAL A 165 -14.87 2.33 -17.18
CA VAL A 165 -16.17 2.99 -17.05
C VAL A 165 -16.80 3.27 -18.42
N TYR A 166 -16.00 3.74 -19.38
CA TYR A 166 -16.46 3.98 -20.75
C TYR A 166 -17.08 2.72 -21.37
N PHE A 167 -16.44 1.56 -21.21
CA PHE A 167 -16.93 0.30 -21.76
C PHE A 167 -18.07 -0.34 -20.95
N ARG A 168 -18.14 -0.17 -19.63
CA ARG A 168 -19.22 -0.75 -18.78
C ARG A 168 -20.50 0.06 -18.78
N GLU A 169 -20.40 1.36 -18.53
CA GLU A 169 -21.58 2.20 -18.26
C GLU A 169 -22.11 2.86 -19.54
N LYS A 170 -21.33 2.82 -20.65
CA LYS A 170 -21.61 3.55 -21.90
C LYS A 170 -21.90 5.04 -21.70
N LYS A 171 -21.57 5.58 -20.53
CA LYS A 171 -21.72 6.98 -20.14
C LYS A 171 -20.31 7.56 -20.07
N VAL A 172 -20.09 8.62 -20.84
CA VAL A 172 -18.87 9.40 -20.74
C VAL A 172 -18.97 10.24 -19.48
N LEU A 173 -18.21 9.90 -18.44
CA LEU A 173 -18.04 10.77 -17.28
C LEU A 173 -17.10 11.90 -17.68
N TRP A 174 -17.67 13.04 -18.06
CA TRP A 174 -16.94 14.25 -18.48
C TRP A 174 -16.00 14.81 -17.41
N SER A 175 -16.19 14.41 -16.15
CA SER A 175 -15.27 14.67 -15.04
C SER A 175 -13.86 14.09 -15.26
N TYR A 176 -13.72 13.01 -16.03
CA TYR A 176 -12.40 12.43 -16.34
C TYR A 176 -11.57 13.27 -17.31
N THR A 177 -12.17 14.21 -18.05
CA THR A 177 -11.42 15.09 -18.94
C THR A 177 -10.51 16.04 -18.18
N LEU A 178 -10.85 16.41 -16.94
CA LEU A 178 -10.04 17.32 -16.12
C LEU A 178 -8.74 16.66 -15.63
N LEU A 179 -8.74 15.34 -15.45
CA LEU A 179 -7.62 14.58 -14.88
C LEU A 179 -6.27 14.78 -15.59
N PRO A 180 -6.12 14.56 -16.92
CA PRO A 180 -4.85 14.79 -17.62
C PRO A 180 -4.25 16.17 -17.36
N PHE A 181 -5.07 17.21 -17.51
CA PHE A 181 -4.63 18.60 -17.36
C PHE A 181 -4.23 18.90 -15.93
N SER A 182 -5.04 18.46 -14.96
CA SER A 182 -4.74 18.66 -13.54
C SER A 182 -3.44 17.98 -13.11
N LEU A 183 -3.17 16.76 -13.60
CA LEU A 183 -1.95 16.01 -13.28
C LEU A 183 -0.70 16.66 -13.87
N VAL A 184 -0.76 17.12 -15.12
CA VAL A 184 0.36 17.83 -15.76
C VAL A 184 0.60 19.18 -15.10
N ALA A 185 -0.46 19.94 -14.82
CA ALA A 185 -0.36 21.21 -14.11
C ALA A 185 0.29 21.04 -12.73
N PHE A 186 -0.17 20.03 -11.98
CA PHE A 186 0.41 19.67 -10.68
C PHE A 186 1.89 19.31 -10.81
N GLY A 187 2.25 18.45 -11.77
CA GLY A 187 3.64 18.06 -12.02
C GLY A 187 4.55 19.26 -12.33
N LEU A 188 4.09 20.20 -13.15
CA LEU A 188 4.85 21.41 -13.48
C LEU A 188 5.06 22.33 -12.28
N ILE A 189 4.00 22.63 -11.52
CA ILE A 189 4.06 23.51 -10.35
C ILE A 189 4.97 22.90 -9.27
N LEU A 190 4.86 21.59 -9.06
CA LEU A 190 5.62 20.89 -8.03
C LEU A 190 7.09 20.74 -8.44
N SER A 191 7.38 20.47 -9.72
CA SER A 191 8.75 20.52 -10.26
C SER A 191 9.38 21.92 -10.11
N ALA A 192 8.64 22.99 -10.44
CA ALA A 192 9.13 24.35 -10.26
C ALA A 192 9.42 24.68 -8.78
N SER A 193 8.59 24.16 -7.87
CA SER A 193 8.78 24.32 -6.42
C SER A 193 10.03 23.59 -5.92
N ILE A 194 10.25 22.37 -6.39
CA ILE A 194 11.45 21.57 -6.06
C ILE A 194 12.72 22.26 -6.56
N ASP A 195 12.70 22.79 -7.79
CA ASP A 195 13.86 23.51 -8.35
C ASP A 195 14.25 24.73 -7.49
N ILE A 196 13.26 25.47 -6.97
CA ILE A 196 13.51 26.58 -6.04
C ILE A 196 14.22 26.05 -4.79
N LEU A 197 13.70 24.98 -4.18
CA LEU A 197 14.23 24.43 -2.95
C LEU A 197 15.69 23.99 -3.11
N LEU A 198 16.05 23.34 -4.22
CA LEU A 198 17.43 22.97 -4.53
C LEU A 198 18.35 24.19 -4.60
N LYS A 199 17.88 25.28 -5.20
CA LYS A 199 18.71 26.49 -5.38
C LYS A 199 18.88 27.30 -4.11
N ILE A 200 17.85 27.37 -3.28
CA ILE A 200 17.95 27.97 -1.94
C ILE A 200 19.01 27.20 -1.12
N LEU A 201 19.05 25.88 -1.24
CA LEU A 201 20.04 25.04 -0.54
C LEU A 201 21.48 25.32 -1.00
N HIS A 202 21.69 25.66 -2.27
CA HIS A 202 23.01 26.07 -2.79
C HIS A 202 23.34 27.56 -2.57
N ASN A 203 22.66 28.24 -1.65
CA ASN A 203 22.85 29.66 -1.32
C ASN A 203 22.70 30.61 -2.53
N ALA A 204 21.87 30.26 -3.51
CA ALA A 204 21.56 31.16 -4.61
C ALA A 204 20.59 32.26 -4.16
N GLU A 205 20.77 33.48 -4.68
CA GLU A 205 19.86 34.62 -4.45
C GLU A 205 18.43 34.26 -4.89
N PRO A 206 17.46 34.13 -3.96
CA PRO A 206 16.12 33.61 -4.28
C PRO A 206 15.39 34.43 -5.34
N LEU A 207 15.60 35.75 -5.31
CA LEU A 207 15.01 36.71 -6.25
C LEU A 207 15.42 36.45 -7.70
N SER A 208 16.68 36.06 -7.93
CA SER A 208 17.19 35.80 -9.29
C SER A 208 16.52 34.61 -9.95
N TYR A 209 16.06 33.64 -9.15
CA TYR A 209 15.47 32.42 -9.66
C TYR A 209 13.94 32.47 -9.77
N ILE A 210 13.26 33.15 -8.85
CA ILE A 210 11.82 33.43 -8.99
C ILE A 210 11.54 34.24 -10.27
N LEU A 211 12.48 35.10 -10.68
CA LEU A 211 12.41 35.86 -11.93
C LEU A 211 12.98 35.11 -13.14
N ASN A 212 13.46 33.87 -12.98
CA ASN A 212 14.02 33.10 -14.06
C ASN A 212 12.94 32.68 -15.05
N ILE A 213 13.22 32.82 -16.34
CA ILE A 213 12.30 32.45 -17.42
C ILE A 213 11.84 31.00 -17.34
N LEU A 214 12.72 30.07 -16.92
CA LEU A 214 12.38 28.65 -16.82
C LEU A 214 11.42 28.36 -15.66
N PHE A 215 11.57 29.07 -14.54
CA PHE A 215 10.64 28.97 -13.42
C PHE A 215 9.27 29.53 -13.79
N LEU A 216 9.25 30.73 -14.36
CA LEU A 216 8.01 31.40 -14.78
C LEU A 216 7.26 30.60 -15.85
N THR A 217 7.96 30.02 -16.81
CA THR A 217 7.34 29.19 -17.86
C THR A 217 6.72 27.91 -17.29
N LYS A 218 7.36 27.22 -16.33
CA LYS A 218 6.75 26.07 -15.65
C LYS A 218 5.51 26.45 -14.85
N LEU A 219 5.56 27.55 -14.10
CA LEU A 219 4.44 28.00 -13.27
C LEU A 219 3.26 28.49 -14.12
N ILE A 220 3.52 29.41 -15.05
CA ILE A 220 2.51 29.93 -15.98
C ILE A 220 1.97 28.80 -16.85
N GLY A 221 2.83 27.93 -17.36
CA GLY A 221 2.43 26.76 -18.14
C GLY A 221 1.52 25.83 -17.35
N GLY A 222 1.85 25.53 -16.08
CA GLY A 222 1.00 24.74 -15.20
C GLY A 222 -0.37 25.36 -14.98
N VAL A 223 -0.43 26.67 -14.69
CA VAL A 223 -1.69 27.39 -14.50
C VAL A 223 -2.51 27.43 -15.79
N LEU A 224 -1.90 27.68 -16.93
CA LEU A 224 -2.58 27.69 -18.24
C LEU A 224 -3.12 26.31 -18.59
N ILE A 225 -2.37 25.23 -18.36
CA ILE A 225 -2.82 23.86 -18.62
C ILE A 225 -4.01 23.52 -17.71
N ALA A 226 -3.95 23.88 -16.43
CA ALA A 226 -5.09 23.69 -15.51
C ALA A 226 -6.32 24.48 -15.98
N PHE A 227 -6.13 25.72 -16.43
CA PHE A 227 -7.20 26.57 -16.95
C PHE A 227 -7.83 25.97 -18.22
N ILE A 228 -7.02 25.50 -19.17
CA ILE A 228 -7.48 24.81 -20.38
C ILE A 228 -8.30 23.57 -20.00
N GLY A 229 -7.82 22.77 -19.05
CA GLY A 229 -8.54 21.60 -18.55
C GLY A 229 -9.89 21.94 -17.94
N MET A 230 -9.96 23.02 -17.15
CA MET A 230 -11.19 23.52 -16.54
C MET A 230 -12.20 23.99 -17.61
N VAL A 231 -11.75 24.82 -18.56
CA VAL A 231 -12.61 25.31 -19.65
C VAL A 231 -13.13 24.16 -20.50
N LEU A 232 -12.25 23.20 -20.84
CA LEU A 232 -12.64 22.02 -21.62
C LEU A 232 -13.67 21.17 -20.86
N HIS A 233 -13.49 20.99 -19.55
CA HIS A 233 -14.45 20.27 -18.72
C HIS A 233 -15.83 20.94 -18.75
N HIS A 234 -15.90 22.26 -18.59
CA HIS A 234 -17.16 23.01 -18.59
C HIS A 234 -17.86 22.98 -19.95
N ILE A 235 -17.13 23.17 -21.05
CA ILE A 235 -17.69 23.08 -22.41
C ILE A 235 -18.29 21.69 -22.66
N LEU A 236 -17.59 20.63 -22.24
CA LEU A 236 -18.08 19.26 -22.42
C LEU A 236 -19.27 18.94 -21.51
N GLU A 237 -19.27 19.47 -20.28
CA GLU A 237 -20.39 19.36 -19.36
C GLU A 237 -21.64 20.06 -19.92
N ASP A 238 -21.51 21.25 -20.49
CA ASP A 238 -22.63 21.99 -21.08
C ASP A 238 -23.20 21.25 -22.32
N ILE A 239 -22.34 20.76 -23.21
CA ILE A 239 -22.77 20.11 -24.47
C ILE A 239 -23.46 18.75 -24.23
N TYR A 240 -23.02 18.00 -23.22
CA TYR A 240 -23.43 16.61 -23.02
C TYR A 240 -24.16 16.35 -21.70
N GLY A 241 -24.08 17.25 -20.73
CA GLY A 241 -24.84 17.19 -19.47
C GLY A 241 -26.35 17.36 -19.68
N GLU A 242 -26.76 18.21 -20.62
CA GLU A 242 -28.18 18.39 -20.97
C GLU A 242 -28.82 17.14 -21.62
N LYS A 243 -28.03 16.31 -22.31
CA LYS A 243 -28.55 15.08 -22.95
C LYS A 243 -28.83 13.96 -21.95
N ALA A 244 -28.24 14.00 -20.76
CA ALA A 244 -28.44 12.98 -19.72
C ALA A 244 -29.72 13.19 -18.88
N GLN A 245 -30.36 14.37 -18.95
CA GLN A 245 -31.63 14.65 -18.26
C GLN A 245 -32.89 14.43 -19.13
N LYS A 246 -32.73 14.16 -20.44
CA LYS A 246 -33.85 14.04 -21.39
C LYS A 246 -34.02 12.65 -22.03
N GLY A 247 -33.33 11.62 -21.53
CA GLY A 247 -33.48 10.22 -21.97
C GLY A 247 -33.55 9.27 -20.79
#